data_AF-A0A2U1L6H5-F1
#
_entry.id   AF-A0A2U1L6H5-F1
#
_cell.length_a   1.000
_cell.length_b   1.000
_cell.length_c   1.000
_cell.angle_alpha   90.00
_cell.angle_beta   90.00
_cell.angle_gamma   90.00
#
_symmetry.space_group_name_H-M   'P 1'
#
loop_
_entity.id
_entity.type
_entity.pdbx_description
1 polymer ?
#
loop_
_entity_poly.entity_id
_entity_poly.type
_entity_poly.pdbx_seq_one_letter_code
_entity_poly.pdbx_strand_id
1 'polypeptide(L)'
;MVEPVYLEELARKLRAEIKSVDAQESLNGGVDVLVLGLLTGKDNVVRKFTQSFFLAPQDKGYFVLNDMFCYVETVSHNEGSIAPDVDIEASVNPEQGD
;
A
#
# COMPACT_ATOMS: atom_id res chain seq x y z
N MET A 1 13.69 -21.34 39.18
CA MET A 1 13.12 -21.77 37.89
C MET A 1 12.11 -20.70 37.51
N VAL A 2 12.39 -19.91 36.48
CA VAL A 2 11.48 -18.87 35.98
C VAL A 2 10.63 -19.52 34.88
N GLU A 3 9.31 -19.36 34.94
CA GLU A 3 8.42 -20.03 33.99
C GLU A 3 8.66 -19.61 32.53
N PRO A 4 8.52 -20.53 31.55
CA PRO A 4 8.73 -20.27 30.12
C PRO A 4 7.76 -19.26 29.49
N VAL A 5 6.72 -18.84 30.22
CA VAL A 5 5.57 -18.08 29.70
C VAL A 5 5.97 -16.67 29.21
N TYR A 6 7.04 -16.07 29.76
CA TYR A 6 7.52 -14.75 29.33
C TYR A 6 8.18 -14.72 27.93
N LEU A 7 8.60 -15.87 27.39
CA LEU A 7 9.31 -15.92 26.11
C LEU A 7 8.36 -16.00 24.90
N GLU A 8 7.15 -16.54 25.09
CA GLU A 8 6.11 -16.63 24.04
C GLU A 8 5.45 -15.27 23.77
N GLU A 9 5.22 -14.44 24.80
CA GLU A 9 4.64 -13.09 24.64
C GLU A 9 5.53 -12.14 23.84
N LEU A 10 6.85 -12.39 23.80
CA LEU A 10 7.83 -11.56 23.09
C LEU A 10 7.98 -11.95 21.61
N ALA A 11 7.61 -13.17 21.22
CA ALA A 11 7.75 -13.69 19.86
C ALA A 11 6.58 -13.31 18.94
N ARG A 12 6.06 -12.08 19.04
CA ARG A 12 4.95 -11.65 18.16
C ARG A 12 5.49 -11.09 16.84
N LYS A 13 5.52 -11.95 15.83
CA LYS A 13 6.03 -11.69 14.46
C LYS A 13 5.06 -10.81 13.67
N LEU A 14 5.57 -9.74 13.06
CA LEU A 14 4.85 -9.03 11.99
C LEU A 14 4.74 -9.96 10.77
N ARG A 15 3.55 -10.08 10.19
CA ARG A 15 3.34 -10.87 8.97
C ARG A 15 3.03 -9.95 7.81
N ALA A 16 3.93 -9.90 6.83
CA ALA A 16 3.68 -9.25 5.55
C ALA A 16 3.12 -10.27 4.55
N GLU A 17 2.10 -9.88 3.80
CA GLU A 17 1.60 -10.60 2.64
C GLU A 17 1.72 -9.67 1.42
N ILE A 18 2.52 -10.07 0.44
CA ILE A 18 2.73 -9.28 -0.78
C ILE A 18 1.61 -9.59 -1.76
N LYS A 19 0.94 -8.55 -2.26
CA LYS A 19 -0.19 -8.67 -3.20
C LYS A 19 0.25 -8.45 -4.64
N SER A 20 1.10 -7.47 -4.87
CA SER A 20 1.74 -7.27 -6.16
C SER A 20 3.13 -6.67 -5.98
N VAL A 21 3.96 -6.93 -6.98
CA VAL A 21 5.27 -6.31 -7.15
C VAL A 21 5.37 -5.93 -8.61
N ASP A 22 5.65 -4.66 -8.85
CA ASP A 22 5.96 -4.12 -10.17
C ASP A 22 7.38 -3.58 -10.14
N ALA A 23 8.08 -3.72 -11.27
CA ALA A 23 9.45 -3.24 -11.42
C ALA A 23 9.64 -2.60 -12.79
N GLN A 24 10.35 -1.48 -12.83
CA GLN A 24 10.63 -0.74 -14.04
C GLN A 24 12.11 -0.38 -14.11
N GLU A 25 12.74 -0.63 -15.26
CA GLU A 25 14.08 -0.11 -15.53
C GLU A 25 14.09 1.41 -15.49
N SER A 26 15.13 1.95 -14.89
CA SER A 26 15.30 3.36 -14.60
C SER A 26 16.68 3.82 -15.07
N LEU A 27 17.02 5.08 -14.78
CA LEU A 27 18.25 5.69 -15.27
C LEU A 27 19.51 4.94 -14.79
N ASN A 28 20.52 4.85 -15.66
CA ASN A 28 21.82 4.23 -15.37
C ASN A 28 21.74 2.76 -14.93
N GLY A 29 20.76 2.02 -15.45
CA GLY A 29 20.55 0.62 -15.11
C GLY A 29 19.93 0.40 -13.73
N GLY A 30 19.48 1.47 -13.07
CA GLY A 30 18.68 1.40 -11.86
C GLY A 30 17.33 0.73 -12.10
N VAL A 31 16.67 0.29 -11.03
CA VAL A 31 15.34 -0.31 -11.09
C VAL A 31 14.47 0.30 -10.00
N ASP A 32 13.35 0.88 -10.40
CA ASP A 32 12.30 1.30 -9.49
C ASP A 32 11.40 0.09 -9.21
N VAL A 33 11.20 -0.23 -7.94
CA VAL A 33 10.34 -1.35 -7.49
C VAL A 33 9.21 -0.79 -6.66
N LEU A 34 7.98 -1.19 -6.96
CA LEU A 34 6.78 -0.85 -6.20
C LEU A 34 6.13 -2.13 -5.66
N VAL A 35 5.88 -2.16 -4.36
CA VAL A 35 5.31 -3.30 -3.65
C VAL A 35 4.01 -2.86 -3.00
N LEU A 36 2.93 -3.58 -3.29
CA LEU A 36 1.65 -3.43 -2.57
C LEU A 36 1.45 -4.66 -1.70
N GLY A 37 1.06 -4.45 -0.45
CA GLY A 37 0.89 -5.56 0.48
C GLY A 37 -0.06 -5.29 1.63
N LEU A 38 -0.22 -6.32 2.44
CA LEU A 38 -0.91 -6.27 3.73
C LEU A 38 0.09 -6.55 4.83
N LEU A 39 0.14 -5.68 5.83
CA LEU A 39 0.93 -5.88 7.02
C LEU A 39 -0.01 -6.19 8.17
N THR A 40 0.10 -7.41 8.71
CA THR A 40 -0.62 -7.82 9.91
C THR A 40 0.22 -7.44 11.11
N GLY A 41 -0.29 -6.43 11.83
CA GLY A 41 0.28 -5.96 13.07
C GLY A 41 0.20 -7.01 14.15
N LYS A 42 0.95 -6.74 15.20
CA LYS A 42 0.97 -7.52 16.42
C LYS A 42 -0.48 -7.71 16.94
N ASP A 43 -1.27 -6.65 16.98
CA ASP A 43 -2.70 -6.58 17.34
C ASP A 43 -3.66 -7.36 16.44
N ASN A 44 -3.17 -8.16 15.48
CA ASN A 44 -3.93 -8.79 14.40
C ASN A 44 -4.67 -7.80 13.49
N VAL A 45 -4.38 -6.50 13.60
CA VAL A 45 -4.92 -5.51 12.68
C VAL A 45 -4.17 -5.62 11.37
N VAL A 46 -4.91 -5.82 10.29
CA VAL A 46 -4.38 -5.87 8.94
C VAL A 46 -4.44 -4.48 8.34
N ARG A 47 -3.30 -3.95 7.91
CA ARG A 47 -3.20 -2.65 7.24
C ARG A 47 -2.65 -2.83 5.84
N LYS A 48 -3.25 -2.14 4.86
CA LYS A 48 -2.68 -2.04 3.52
C LYS A 48 -1.42 -1.18 3.60
N PHE A 49 -0.40 -1.56 2.86
CA PHE A 49 0.79 -0.74 2.68
C PHE A 49 1.21 -0.71 1.21
N THR A 50 1.93 0.35 0.87
CA THR A 50 2.77 0.42 -0.31
C THR A 50 4.21 0.66 0.14
N GLN A 51 5.17 0.06 -0.55
CA GLN A 51 6.59 0.29 -0.34
C GLN A 51 7.26 0.44 -1.69
N SER A 52 8.14 1.44 -1.85
CA SER A 52 8.95 1.59 -3.04
C SER A 52 10.43 1.56 -2.72
N PHE A 53 11.19 0.94 -3.63
CA PHE A 53 12.64 0.87 -3.57
C PHE A 53 13.25 1.40 -4.86
N PHE A 54 14.36 2.12 -4.76
CA PHE A 54 15.25 2.33 -5.90
C PHE A 54 16.48 1.44 -5.75
N LEU A 55 16.63 0.48 -6.67
CA LEU A 55 17.78 -0.41 -6.76
C LEU A 55 18.82 0.21 -7.70
N ALA A 56 20.00 0.55 -7.18
CA ALA A 56 21.11 1.07 -7.99
C ALA A 56 22.15 -0.02 -8.27
N PRO A 57 22.68 -0.15 -9.49
CA PRO A 57 23.75 -1.08 -9.83
C PRO A 57 25.04 -0.81 -9.07
N GLN A 58 25.79 -1.87 -8.80
CA GLN A 58 27.05 -1.90 -8.06
C GLN A 58 27.95 -2.99 -8.65
N ASP A 59 29.24 -2.99 -8.28
CA ASP A 59 30.23 -3.97 -8.77
C ASP A 59 29.77 -5.44 -8.63
N LYS A 60 28.92 -5.74 -7.63
CA LYS A 60 28.39 -7.09 -7.34
C LYS A 60 26.87 -7.11 -7.12
N GLY A 61 26.10 -6.43 -7.97
CA GLY A 61 24.63 -6.51 -7.97
C GLY A 61 23.97 -5.16 -7.73
N TYR A 62 22.93 -5.13 -6.88
CA TYR A 62 22.15 -3.92 -6.59
C TYR A 62 22.19 -3.57 -5.11
N PHE A 63 22.22 -2.29 -4.78
CA PHE A 63 21.89 -1.77 -3.45
C PHE A 63 20.60 -0.97 -3.50
N VAL A 64 19.85 -1.01 -2.39
CA VAL A 64 18.70 -0.13 -2.17
C VAL A 64 19.23 1.25 -1.78
N LEU A 65 19.07 2.27 -2.63
CA LEU A 65 19.44 3.65 -2.28
C LEU A 65 18.28 4.42 -1.64
N ASN A 66 17.06 4.14 -2.08
CA ASN A 66 15.84 4.73 -1.52
C ASN A 66 14.92 3.60 -1.06
N ASP A 67 14.33 3.75 0.12
CA ASP A 67 13.29 2.88 0.68
C ASP A 67 12.20 3.76 1.31
N MET A 68 11.01 3.73 0.72
CA MET A 68 9.86 4.49 1.21
C MET A 68 8.72 3.54 1.52
N PHE A 69 8.25 3.53 2.77
CA PHE A 69 7.11 2.74 3.21
C PHE A 69 5.96 3.66 3.61
N CYS A 70 4.74 3.33 3.18
CA CYS A 70 3.53 4.08 3.52
C CYS A 70 2.36 3.14 3.82
N TYR A 71 1.68 3.36 4.94
CA TYR A 71 0.37 2.75 5.16
C TYR A 71 -0.68 3.43 4.29
N VAL A 72 -1.52 2.64 3.65
CA VAL A 72 -2.65 3.15 2.87
C VAL A 72 -3.88 3.15 3.79
N GLU A 73 -4.35 4.34 4.16
CA GLU A 73 -5.60 4.47 4.88
C GLU A 73 -6.75 4.01 4.00
N THR A 74 -7.48 3.01 4.45
CA THR A 74 -8.82 2.74 3.93
C THR A 74 -9.77 3.68 4.66
N VAL A 75 -10.20 4.75 4.01
CA VAL A 75 -11.40 5.49 4.46
C VAL A 75 -12.55 4.48 4.48
N SER A 76 -12.88 3.98 5.66
CA SER A 76 -14.17 3.36 5.90
C SER A 76 -15.19 4.47 5.69
N HIS A 77 -15.86 4.49 4.53
CA HIS A 77 -17.18 5.08 4.45
C HIS A 77 -18.05 4.27 5.42
N ASN A 78 -18.09 4.70 6.68
CA ASN A 78 -19.23 4.41 7.51
C ASN A 78 -20.39 5.05 6.77
N GLU A 79 -21.23 4.22 6.13
CA GLU A 79 -22.49 4.64 5.54
C GLU A 79 -23.40 5.16 6.67
N GLY A 80 -23.15 6.40 7.09
CA GLY A 80 -24.17 7.24 7.68
C GLY A 80 -25.06 7.69 6.54
N SER A 81 -26.20 7.01 6.39
CA SER A 81 -27.36 7.46 5.63
C SER A 81 -27.52 8.98 5.68
N ILE A 82 -27.19 9.66 4.59
CA ILE A 82 -27.81 10.93 4.21
C ILE A 82 -28.27 10.70 2.77
N ALA A 83 -29.59 10.69 2.60
CA ALA A 83 -30.29 10.46 1.33
C ALA A 83 -29.78 11.43 0.23
N PRO A 84 -29.85 11.03 -1.06
CA PRO A 84 -29.59 11.97 -2.14
C PRO A 84 -30.76 12.95 -2.19
N ASP A 85 -30.48 14.23 -1.94
CA ASP A 85 -31.44 15.28 -2.29
C ASP A 85 -31.39 15.46 -3.80
N VAL A 86 -32.51 15.12 -4.42
CA VAL A 86 -32.68 15.06 -5.87
C VAL A 86 -33.21 16.42 -6.30
N ASP A 87 -32.36 17.28 -6.84
CA ASP A 87 -32.83 18.38 -7.70
C ASP A 87 -32.30 18.15 -9.11
N ILE A 88 -33.13 17.47 -9.90
CA ILE A 88 -33.06 17.45 -11.36
C ILE A 88 -33.59 18.81 -11.83
N GLU A 89 -32.74 19.63 -12.44
CA GLU A 89 -33.18 20.50 -13.53
C GLU A 89 -32.28 20.22 -14.74
N ALA A 90 -32.89 19.53 -15.70
CA ALA A 90 -32.32 19.22 -16.99
C ALA A 90 -32.28 20.48 -17.86
N SER A 91 -31.17 20.69 -18.57
CA SER A 91 -31.23 21.26 -19.91
C SER A 91 -30.21 20.57 -20.80
N VAL A 92 -30.75 19.62 -21.57
CA VAL A 92 -30.14 18.99 -22.74
C VAL A 92 -30.34 19.95 -23.91
N ASN A 93 -29.27 20.32 -24.62
CA ASN A 93 -29.05 19.78 -25.97
C ASN A 93 -27.64 20.06 -26.53
N PRO A 94 -27.10 19.12 -27.34
CA PRO A 94 -25.89 19.30 -28.11
C PRO A 94 -26.22 19.85 -29.51
N GLU A 95 -25.30 20.59 -30.12
CA GLU A 95 -25.25 20.70 -31.58
C GLU A 95 -23.87 20.25 -32.07
N GLN A 96 -23.87 19.19 -32.87
CA GLN A 96 -22.81 18.77 -33.78
C GLN A 96 -23.20 19.18 -35.21
N GLY A 97 -22.21 19.58 -36.03
CA GLY A 97 -22.27 19.80 -37.48
C GLY A 97 -21.53 21.11 -37.82
N ASP A 98 -20.48 21.18 -38.64
CA ASP A 98 -19.87 20.33 -39.67
C ASP A 98 -18.33 20.38 -39.52
#